data_AF-A0A816W6G6-F1
#
_entry.id   AF-A0A816W6G6-F1
#
_cell.length_a   1.000
_cell.length_b   1.000
_cell.length_c   1.000
_cell.angle_alpha   90.00
_cell.angle_beta   90.00
_cell.angle_gamma   90.00
#
_symmetry.space_group_name_H-M   'P 1'
#
loop_
_entity.id
_entity.type
_entity.pdbx_description
1 polymer ?
#
loop_
_entity_poly.entity_id
_entity_poly.type
_entity_poly.pdbx_seq_one_letter_code
_entity_poly.pdbx_strand_id
1 'polypeptide(L)'
;MSDPRFIKCVTVGDGATGKTCLLISYTSNTFPTDYVPTVFDIISANVIVDGNSINLGWVPELRHHAPGVPIFLVGTKLDLRDDKEYLLEHPGAVPISTSHGVELMKLVGAFAYTECSAKTQQNVKAVFDVAIKVVLELPKNKNKKNKKSQKGCSIL
;
A
#
# COMPACT_ATOMS: atom_id res chain seq x y z
N MET A 1 -14.92 -27.95 8.24
CA MET A 1 -13.88 -27.02 7.74
C MET A 1 -14.59 -25.92 6.98
N SER A 2 -14.33 -24.64 7.28
CA SER A 2 -14.81 -23.52 6.47
C SER A 2 -14.05 -23.48 5.15
N ASP A 3 -14.72 -23.12 4.05
CA ASP A 3 -14.08 -22.96 2.74
C ASP A 3 -12.87 -22.00 2.78
N PRO A 4 -11.82 -22.27 1.99
CA PRO A 4 -10.65 -21.41 1.91
C PRO A 4 -11.05 -20.01 1.44
N ARG A 5 -10.62 -18.99 2.19
CA ARG A 5 -10.82 -17.58 1.83
C ARG A 5 -9.71 -17.12 0.90
N PHE A 6 -10.06 -16.63 -0.27
CA PHE A 6 -9.12 -16.01 -1.20
C PHE A 6 -9.03 -14.51 -0.94
N ILE A 7 -7.81 -14.02 -0.70
CA ILE A 7 -7.53 -12.59 -0.50
C ILE A 7 -6.60 -12.13 -1.62
N LYS A 8 -7.00 -11.10 -2.36
CA LYS A 8 -6.17 -10.45 -3.36
C LYS A 8 -5.48 -9.24 -2.73
N CYS A 9 -4.15 -9.28 -2.64
CA CYS A 9 -3.32 -8.17 -2.20
C CYS A 9 -2.59 -7.58 -3.41
N VAL A 10 -2.53 -6.24 -3.51
CA VAL A 10 -1.81 -5.53 -4.57
C VAL A 10 -0.87 -4.54 -3.90
N THR A 11 0.43 -4.63 -4.21
CA THR A 11 1.45 -3.71 -3.71
C THR A 11 1.72 -2.64 -4.76
N VAL A 12 1.47 -1.36 -4.42
CA VAL A 12 1.73 -0.19 -5.27
C VAL A 12 2.69 0.77 -4.56
N GLY A 13 3.27 1.71 -5.30
CA GLY A 13 4.31 2.62 -4.81
C GLY A 13 5.30 2.98 -5.90
N ASP A 14 6.15 3.97 -5.64
CA ASP A 14 7.08 4.53 -6.63
C ASP A 14 8.12 3.49 -7.11
N GLY A 15 8.82 3.82 -8.20
CA GLY A 15 9.98 3.07 -8.67
C GLY A 15 11.01 2.88 -7.55
N ALA A 16 11.77 1.78 -7.61
CA ALA A 16 12.85 1.46 -6.67
C ALA A 16 12.52 1.42 -5.16
N THR A 17 11.26 1.54 -4.75
CA THR A 17 10.83 1.49 -3.33
C THR A 17 11.00 0.11 -2.70
N GLY A 18 11.04 -0.97 -3.50
CA GLY A 18 11.29 -2.34 -3.01
C GLY A 18 10.07 -3.26 -2.98
N LYS A 19 8.99 -2.91 -3.69
CA LYS A 19 7.77 -3.74 -3.84
C LYS A 19 8.08 -5.18 -4.28
N THR A 20 8.88 -5.33 -5.33
CA THR A 20 9.29 -6.64 -5.87
C THR A 20 10.10 -7.42 -4.86
N CYS A 21 11.09 -6.79 -4.23
CA CYS A 21 11.90 -7.42 -3.20
C CYS A 21 11.05 -7.86 -2.00
N LEU A 22 10.08 -7.05 -1.57
CA LEU A 22 9.15 -7.40 -0.50
C LEU A 22 8.34 -8.65 -0.83
N LEU A 23 7.78 -8.74 -2.04
CA LEU A 23 7.01 -9.90 -2.48
C LEU A 23 7.90 -11.16 -2.57
N ILE A 24 9.07 -11.06 -3.20
CA ILE A 24 10.02 -12.18 -3.31
C ILE A 24 10.45 -12.66 -1.92
N SER A 25 10.81 -11.73 -1.04
CA SER A 25 11.20 -12.07 0.33
C SER A 25 10.07 -12.75 1.10
N TYR A 26 8.83 -12.31 0.93
CA TYR A 26 7.70 -12.97 1.57
C TYR A 26 7.43 -14.38 1.02
N THR A 27 7.50 -14.57 -0.30
CA THR A 27 7.16 -15.87 -0.92
C THR A 27 8.30 -16.87 -0.87
N SER A 28 9.54 -16.41 -0.89
CA SER A 28 10.73 -17.24 -1.09
C SER A 28 11.69 -17.22 0.09
N ASN A 29 11.46 -16.36 1.10
CA ASN A 29 12.37 -16.14 2.24
C ASN A 29 13.80 -15.79 1.82
N THR A 30 13.95 -15.17 0.65
CA THR A 30 15.24 -14.75 0.09
C THR A 30 15.17 -13.30 -0.37
N PHE A 31 16.33 -12.64 -0.41
CA PHE A 31 16.46 -11.32 -1.01
C PHE A 31 17.18 -11.45 -2.37
N PRO A 32 16.60 -10.94 -3.47
CA PRO A 32 17.24 -11.04 -4.77
C PRO A 32 18.45 -10.08 -4.86
N THR A 33 19.64 -10.63 -5.09
CA THR A 33 20.88 -9.84 -5.25
C THR A 33 21.07 -9.29 -6.65
N ASP A 34 20.56 -10.00 -7.66
CA ASP A 34 20.83 -9.69 -9.07
C ASP A 34 19.69 -8.88 -9.72
N TYR A 35 18.79 -8.31 -8.90
CA TYR A 35 17.63 -7.61 -9.40
C TYR A 35 18.00 -6.23 -9.96
N VAL A 36 17.81 -6.05 -11.26
CA VAL A 36 17.92 -4.75 -11.94
C VAL A 36 16.53 -4.08 -11.93
N PRO A 37 16.34 -2.96 -11.22
CA PRO A 37 15.07 -2.26 -11.21
C PRO A 37 14.76 -1.67 -12.59
N THR A 38 13.56 -1.94 -13.11
CA THR A 38 13.02 -1.22 -14.27
C THR A 38 12.43 0.10 -13.75
N VAL A 39 13.12 1.22 -13.96
CA VAL A 39 12.72 2.52 -13.40
C VAL A 39 11.62 3.15 -14.25
N PHE A 40 10.47 3.38 -13.63
CA PHE A 40 9.66 4.56 -13.90
C PHE A 40 9.28 5.14 -12.54
N ASP A 41 9.90 6.27 -12.19
CA ASP A 41 9.56 7.02 -10.99
C ASP A 41 8.38 7.95 -11.31
N ILE A 42 7.25 7.73 -10.66
CA ILE A 42 6.20 8.74 -10.56
C ILE A 42 6.49 9.50 -9.28
N ILE A 43 6.91 10.75 -9.42
CA ILE A 43 7.19 11.63 -8.28
C ILE A 43 5.83 12.11 -7.75
N SER A 44 5.54 11.84 -6.48
CA SER A 44 4.34 12.38 -5.84
C SER A 44 4.42 13.91 -5.78
N ALA A 45 3.58 14.61 -6.54
CA ALA A 45 3.57 16.08 -6.61
C ALA A 45 2.23 16.65 -6.16
N ASN A 46 2.25 17.67 -5.28
CA ASN A 46 1.08 18.51 -5.07
C ASN A 46 1.07 19.59 -6.15
N VAL A 47 0.09 19.54 -7.05
CA VAL A 47 -0.07 20.50 -8.15
C VAL A 47 -1.36 21.28 -7.93
N ILE A 48 -1.33 22.59 -8.09
CA ILE A 48 -2.55 23.42 -8.06
C ILE A 48 -3.05 23.58 -9.49
N VAL A 49 -4.28 23.14 -9.76
CA VAL A 49 -4.98 23.33 -11.05
C VAL A 49 -6.33 23.97 -10.75
N ASP A 50 -6.62 25.11 -11.40
CA ASP A 50 -7.87 25.87 -11.22
C ASP A 50 -8.19 26.22 -9.75
N GLY A 51 -7.17 26.52 -8.96
CA GLY A 51 -7.31 26.84 -7.54
C GLY A 51 -7.52 25.62 -6.62
N ASN A 52 -7.55 24.41 -7.17
CA ASN A 52 -7.66 23.18 -6.39
C ASN A 52 -6.29 22.51 -6.23
N SER A 53 -5.92 22.15 -4.99
CA SER A 53 -4.71 21.36 -4.72
C SER A 53 -4.97 19.90 -5.08
N ILE A 54 -4.31 19.41 -6.13
CA ILE A 54 -4.32 18.03 -6.58
C ILE A 54 -3.07 17.33 -6.07
N ASN A 55 -3.25 16.31 -5.24
CA ASN A 55 -2.16 15.43 -4.85
C ASN A 55 -2.00 14.33 -5.92
N LEU A 56 -0.92 14.39 -6.70
CA LEU A 56 -0.54 13.35 -7.66
C LEU A 56 0.20 12.22 -6.91
N GLY A 57 -0.47 11.60 -5.95
CA GLY A 57 0.06 10.49 -5.17
C GLY A 57 -0.81 9.24 -5.30
N TRP A 58 -0.29 8.10 -4.85
CA TRP A 58 -0.99 6.82 -4.93
C TRP A 58 -2.35 6.81 -4.23
N VAL A 59 -2.51 7.54 -3.12
CA VAL A 59 -3.75 7.47 -2.32
C VAL A 59 -4.96 8.04 -3.09
N PRO A 60 -4.93 9.28 -3.63
CA PRO A 60 -6.00 9.77 -4.50
C PRO A 60 -6.32 8.84 -5.68
N GLU A 61 -5.30 8.32 -6.36
CA GLU A 61 -5.49 7.41 -7.50
C GLU A 61 -6.16 6.10 -7.10
N LEU A 62 -5.72 5.50 -5.99
CA LEU A 62 -6.32 4.29 -5.43
C LEU A 62 -7.76 4.54 -4.96
N ARG A 63 -8.04 5.69 -4.34
CA ARG A 63 -9.40 6.03 -3.91
C ARG A 63 -10.34 6.26 -5.09
N HIS A 64 -9.82 6.79 -6.21
CA HIS A 64 -10.58 6.96 -7.45
C HIS A 64 -10.93 5.62 -8.10
N HIS A 65 -9.95 4.74 -8.31
CA HIS A 65 -10.13 3.49 -9.05
C HIS A 65 -10.62 2.30 -8.18
N ALA A 66 -10.37 2.33 -6.87
CA ALA A 66 -10.68 1.26 -5.93
C ALA A 66 -11.34 1.81 -4.64
N PRO A 67 -12.50 2.49 -4.73
CA PRO A 67 -13.16 3.07 -3.57
C PRO A 67 -13.55 1.99 -2.55
N GLY A 68 -13.30 2.27 -1.27
CA GLY A 68 -13.63 1.35 -0.17
C GLY A 68 -12.67 0.17 0.00
N VAL A 69 -11.68 -0.03 -0.88
CA VAL A 69 -10.62 -1.01 -0.65
C VAL A 69 -9.72 -0.54 0.50
N PRO A 70 -9.43 -1.40 1.50
CA PRO A 70 -8.53 -1.05 2.59
C PRO A 70 -7.11 -0.74 2.08
N ILE A 71 -6.54 0.37 2.53
CA ILE A 71 -5.17 0.77 2.21
C ILE A 71 -4.29 0.53 3.43
N PHE A 72 -3.12 -0.08 3.22
CA PHE A 72 -2.09 -0.32 4.22
C PHE A 72 -0.81 0.40 3.81
N LEU A 73 -0.21 1.16 4.72
CA LEU A 73 1.03 1.85 4.44
C LEU A 73 2.21 0.99 4.88
N VAL A 74 3.22 0.85 4.02
CA VAL A 74 4.41 0.05 4.31
C VAL A 74 5.66 0.91 4.13
N GLY A 75 6.42 1.08 5.21
CA GLY A 75 7.77 1.63 5.16
C GLY A 75 8.76 0.53 4.79
N THR A 76 9.47 0.68 3.67
CA THR A 76 10.44 -0.31 3.17
C THR A 76 11.87 0.13 3.44
N LYS A 77 12.82 -0.80 3.27
CA LYS A 77 14.26 -0.55 3.43
C LYS A 77 14.63 -0.06 4.84
N LEU A 78 13.99 -0.62 5.86
CA LEU A 78 14.24 -0.27 7.26
C LEU A 78 15.72 -0.38 7.65
N ASP A 79 16.45 -1.30 7.02
CA ASP A 79 17.90 -1.46 7.17
C ASP A 79 18.71 -0.22 6.81
N LEU A 80 18.22 0.63 5.90
CA LEU A 80 18.94 1.83 5.44
C LEU A 80 18.65 3.08 6.27
N ARG A 81 17.68 3.03 7.19
CA ARG A 81 17.27 4.22 7.96
C ARG A 81 18.40 4.78 8.81
N ASP A 82 19.13 3.89 9.46
CA ASP A 82 20.21 4.23 10.40
C ASP A 82 21.59 3.79 9.87
N ASP A 83 21.65 3.36 8.60
CA ASP A 83 22.89 2.93 7.95
C ASP A 83 23.75 4.14 7.60
N LYS A 84 24.85 4.32 8.34
CA LYS A 84 25.72 5.49 8.21
C LYS A 84 26.40 5.56 6.84
N GLU A 85 26.80 4.43 6.28
CA GLU A 85 27.51 4.37 5.00
C GLU A 85 26.56 4.79 3.87
N TYR A 86 25.35 4.23 3.87
CA TYR A 86 24.29 4.61 2.93
C TYR A 86 23.96 6.11 3.00
N LEU A 87 23.83 6.68 4.20
CA LEU A 87 23.52 8.10 4.39
C LEU A 87 24.67 9.02 3.96
N LEU A 88 25.92 8.59 4.12
CA LEU A 88 27.09 9.33 3.62
C LEU A 88 27.18 9.32 2.09
N GLU A 89 26.85 8.19 1.46
CA GLU A 89 26.79 8.07 -0.01
C GLU A 89 25.59 8.81 -0.62
N HIS A 90 24.53 9.06 0.17
CA HIS A 90 23.30 9.70 -0.26
C HIS A 90 22.98 10.94 0.61
N PRO A 91 23.74 12.04 0.50
CA PRO A 91 23.63 13.21 1.39
C PRO A 91 22.29 13.99 1.30
N GLY A 92 21.41 13.64 0.37
CA GLY A 92 20.04 14.16 0.27
C GLY A 92 18.95 13.18 0.74
N ALA A 93 19.31 11.96 1.11
CA ALA A 93 18.36 10.99 1.64
C ALA A 93 17.95 11.41 3.06
N VAL A 94 16.66 11.63 3.25
CA VAL A 94 16.07 11.89 4.58
C VAL A 94 15.20 10.70 4.93
N PRO A 95 15.68 9.77 5.78
CA PRO A 95 14.90 8.63 6.21
C PRO A 95 13.63 9.07 6.94
N ILE A 96 12.51 8.42 6.62
CA ILE A 96 11.26 8.62 7.34
C ILE A 96 11.33 7.87 8.67
N SER A 97 11.15 8.60 9.76
CA SER A 97 11.03 8.04 11.11
C SER A 97 9.70 7.31 11.28
N THR A 98 9.63 6.40 12.27
CA THR A 98 8.40 5.68 12.59
C THR A 98 7.26 6.63 12.96
N SER A 99 7.54 7.74 13.66
CA SER A 99 6.53 8.73 14.02
C SER A 99 5.91 9.39 12.79
N HIS A 100 6.73 9.83 11.84
CA HIS A 100 6.26 10.42 10.59
C HIS A 100 5.46 9.41 9.74
N GLY A 101 5.87 8.15 9.71
CA GLY A 101 5.12 7.09 9.03
C GLY A 101 3.73 6.86 9.64
N VAL A 102 3.62 6.89 10.97
CA VAL A 102 2.34 6.81 11.69
C VAL A 102 1.47 8.04 11.45
N GLU A 103 2.05 9.24 11.42
CA GLU A 103 1.33 10.47 11.08
C GLU A 103 0.79 10.42 9.65
N LEU A 104 1.61 9.98 8.69
CA LEU A 104 1.20 9.81 7.29
C LEU A 104 0.05 8.80 7.17
N MET A 105 0.12 7.67 7.86
CA MET A 105 -0.96 6.67 7.91
C MET A 105 -2.28 7.30 8.36
N LYS A 106 -2.27 8.12 9.42
CA LYS A 106 -3.45 8.83 9.91
C LYS A 106 -3.97 9.83 8.87
N LEU A 107 -3.08 10.60 8.27
CA LEU A 107 -3.41 11.62 7.27
C LEU A 107 -4.12 11.02 6.04
N VAL A 108 -3.65 9.86 5.57
CA VAL A 108 -4.21 9.21 4.37
C VAL A 108 -5.39 8.28 4.67
N GLY A 109 -5.72 8.07 5.95
CA GLY A 109 -6.75 7.12 6.38
C GLY A 109 -6.43 5.67 6.01
N ALA A 110 -5.16 5.27 6.15
CA ALA A 110 -4.74 3.88 6.03
C ALA A 110 -5.10 3.09 7.29
N PHE A 111 -5.36 1.79 7.14
CA PHE A 111 -5.77 0.92 8.24
C PHE A 111 -4.63 0.54 9.18
N ALA A 112 -3.40 0.48 8.66
CA ALA A 112 -2.22 0.20 9.45
C ALA A 112 -0.97 0.75 8.76
N TYR A 113 0.09 0.86 9.55
CA TYR A 113 1.45 1.16 9.12
C TYR A 113 2.38 0.05 9.62
N THR A 114 3.27 -0.44 8.75
CA THR A 114 4.30 -1.42 9.14
C THR A 114 5.59 -1.11 8.42
N GLU A 115 6.71 -1.23 9.13
CA GLU A 115 8.04 -1.01 8.59
C GLU A 115 8.76 -2.34 8.43
N CYS A 116 9.46 -2.52 7.32
CA CYS A 116 10.13 -3.78 7.01
C CYS A 116 11.44 -3.57 6.24
N SER A 117 12.30 -4.58 6.29
CA SER A 117 13.42 -4.74 5.40
C SER A 117 13.33 -6.10 4.71
N ALA A 118 13.18 -6.08 3.40
CA ALA A 118 13.28 -7.29 2.59
C ALA A 118 14.71 -7.87 2.66
N LYS A 119 15.73 -7.00 2.76
CA LYS A 119 17.15 -7.41 2.81
C LYS A 119 17.45 -8.22 4.06
N THR A 120 16.97 -7.78 5.23
CA THR A 120 17.23 -8.45 6.50
C THR A 120 16.10 -9.39 6.95
N GLN A 121 15.05 -9.56 6.14
CA GLN A 121 13.79 -10.25 6.47
C GLN A 121 13.02 -9.64 7.66
N GLN A 122 13.45 -8.49 8.18
CA GLN A 122 12.78 -7.84 9.30
C GLN A 122 11.35 -7.43 8.92
N ASN A 123 10.38 -7.94 9.69
CA ASN A 123 8.95 -7.63 9.59
C ASN A 123 8.27 -7.94 8.25
N VAL A 124 8.93 -8.64 7.31
CA VAL A 124 8.35 -8.99 6.00
C VAL A 124 7.04 -9.75 6.17
N LYS A 125 7.03 -10.79 7.01
CA LYS A 125 5.80 -11.55 7.32
C LYS A 125 4.74 -10.68 8.01
N ALA A 126 5.15 -9.77 8.90
CA ALA A 126 4.23 -8.92 9.65
C ALA A 126 3.41 -8.01 8.73
N VAL A 127 4.01 -7.49 7.65
CA VAL A 127 3.30 -6.68 6.64
C VAL A 127 2.07 -7.41 6.10
N PHE A 128 2.23 -8.67 5.69
CA PHE A 128 1.13 -9.46 5.11
C PHE A 128 0.18 -10.00 6.19
N ASP A 129 0.68 -10.38 7.36
CA ASP A 129 -0.17 -10.81 8.48
C ASP A 129 -1.13 -9.71 8.92
N VAL A 130 -0.66 -8.46 9.03
CA VAL A 130 -1.48 -7.30 9.38
C VAL A 130 -2.56 -7.06 8.32
N ALA A 131 -2.16 -7.06 7.04
CA ALA A 131 -3.10 -6.86 5.94
C ALA A 131 -4.21 -7.93 5.91
N ILE A 132 -3.83 -9.20 6.11
CA ILE A 132 -4.77 -10.31 6.18
C ILE A 132 -5.72 -10.10 7.35
N LYS A 133 -5.21 -9.94 8.58
CA LYS A 133 -6.03 -9.82 9.81
C LYS A 133 -7.11 -8.74 9.68
N VAL A 134 -6.74 -7.56 9.20
CA VAL A 134 -7.70 -6.46 9.00
C VAL A 134 -8.79 -6.85 8.01
N VAL A 135 -8.45 -7.46 6.87
CA VAL A 135 -9.45 -7.93 5.89
C VAL A 135 -10.37 -9.00 6.49
N LEU A 136 -9.89 -9.82 7.42
CA LEU A 136 -10.71 -10.83 8.09
C LEU A 136 -11.68 -10.23 9.13
N GLU A 137 -11.30 -9.12 9.75
CA GLU A 137 -12.07 -8.43 10.80
C GLU A 137 -13.05 -7.39 10.25
N LEU A 138 -12.85 -6.93 9.02
CA LEU A 138 -13.74 -5.96 8.40
C LEU A 138 -15.18 -6.49 8.29
N PRO A 139 -16.18 -5.70 8.69
CA PRO A 139 -17.57 -6.12 8.60
C PRO A 139 -17.94 -6.37 7.13
N LYS A 140 -18.46 -7.57 6.86
CA LYS A 140 -18.95 -7.95 5.53
C LYS A 140 -20.06 -6.97 5.15
N ASN A 141 -19.83 -6.15 4.13
CA ASN A 141 -20.90 -5.35 3.54
C ASN A 141 -21.96 -6.32 3.01
N LYS A 142 -23.07 -6.46 3.72
CA LYS A 142 -24.27 -7.13 3.19
C LYS A 142 -24.70 -6.29 1.98
N ASN A 143 -24.64 -6.89 0.80
CA ASN A 143 -25.14 -6.33 -0.46
C ASN A 143 -26.30 -5.36 -0.23
N LYS A 144 -26.20 -4.13 -0.78
CA LYS A 144 -27.36 -3.28 -1.05
C LYS A 144 -28.31 -4.04 -1.97
N LYS A 145 -29.16 -4.90 -1.42
CA LYS A 145 -30.43 -5.29 -2.05
C LYS A 145 -31.38 -4.11 -1.93
N ASN A 146 -31.25 -3.11 -2.80
CA ASN A 146 -32.38 -2.24 -3.08
C ASN A 146 -33.21 -2.89 -4.18
N LYS A 147 -34.14 -3.75 -3.74
CA LYS A 147 -35.42 -3.95 -4.43
C LYS A 147 -36.08 -2.57 -4.56
N LYS A 148 -36.20 -2.05 -5.77
CA LYS A 148 -37.39 -1.26 -6.13
C LYS A 148 -37.99 -1.86 -7.39
N SER A 149 -39.10 -2.55 -7.17
CA SER A 149 -40.12 -2.86 -8.15
C SER A 149 -40.46 -1.59 -8.93
N GLN A 150 -40.33 -1.63 -10.25
CA GLN A 150 -41.05 -0.71 -11.12
C GLN A 150 -41.82 -1.56 -12.13
N LYS A 151 -43.13 -1.33 -12.10
CA LYS A 151 -44.21 -2.11 -12.67
C LYS A 151 -44.07 -2.22 -14.19
N GLY A 152 -44.48 -3.39 -14.73
CA GLY A 152 -44.68 -3.58 -16.15
C GLY A 152 -45.63 -2.53 -16.73
N CYS A 153 -45.26 -2.02 -17.90
CA CYS A 153 -46.12 -1.23 -18.76
C CYS A 153 -46.78 -2.21 -19.75
N SER A 154 -48.10 -2.36 -19.66
CA SER A 154 -48.91 -3.00 -20.71
C SER A 154 -49.52 -1.89 -21.56
N ILE A 155 -49.20 -1.89 -22.85
CA ILE A 155 -49.86 -1.06 -23.86
C ILE A 155 -51.10 -1.85 -24.31
N LEU A 156 -52.26 -1.23 -24.13
CA LEU A 156 -53.51 -1.55 -24.83
C LEU A 156 -53.52 -0.83 -26.17
#